data_AF-A0A1M6KFQ0-F1
#
_entry.id   AF-A0A1M6KFQ0-F1
#
_cell.length_a   1.000
_cell.length_b   1.000
_cell.length_c   1.000
_cell.angle_alpha   90.00
_cell.angle_beta   90.00
_cell.angle_gamma   90.00
#
_symmetry.space_group_name_H-M   'P 1'
#
loop_
_entity.id
_entity.type
_entity.pdbx_description
1 polymer ?
#
loop_
_entity_poly.entity_id
_entity_poly.type
_entity_poly.pdbx_seq_one_letter_code
_entity_poly.pdbx_strand_id
1 'polypeptide(L)'
;MRISDYTILFFVAIFMVSCGPSDEDKARQKMQQAQSLLQKNDTTAALRHLDSIPQLYPKAAYAVNAAKNLRTEVQFDLLHRKEAQLDSLNVNIEELEKPFQKEKTEFDRYTQYIHKRQNFERAWDRSYIKVHLDERGEIYLSSNYHGENWLNHTALRVYDQGDDAKTEEIPIGTVDNHRSDFMEAKWEKVTYRNGKDNGVMEFIANNIDRRLKAVFLGDEYYYIILESYDKQAVKDALELSKALKQRNQLEAEIAVLQRQLNVN
;
A
#
# COMPACT_ATOMS: atom_id res chain seq x y z
N MET A 1 15.90 15.94 80.71
CA MET A 1 15.89 16.24 79.27
C MET A 1 14.43 16.45 78.86
N ARG A 2 13.96 17.71 78.82
CA ARG A 2 12.58 18.05 78.44
C ARG A 2 12.53 18.14 76.92
N ILE A 3 11.93 17.16 76.27
CA ILE A 3 11.57 17.24 74.85
C ILE A 3 10.57 18.39 74.75
N SER A 4 10.91 19.40 73.96
CA SER A 4 10.10 20.61 73.80
C SER A 4 8.79 20.24 73.09
N ASP A 5 7.65 20.68 73.63
CA ASP A 5 6.33 20.45 73.02
C ASP A 5 6.26 20.99 71.58
N TYR A 6 7.10 21.97 71.25
CA TYR A 6 7.26 22.53 69.90
C TYR A 6 7.94 21.57 68.91
N THR A 7 8.84 20.70 69.37
CA THR A 7 9.46 19.67 68.51
C THR A 7 8.47 18.56 68.14
N ILE A 8 7.52 18.24 69.04
CA ILE A 8 6.46 17.26 68.76
C ILE A 8 5.44 17.86 67.77
N LEU A 9 5.06 19.13 67.95
CA LEU A 9 4.14 19.83 67.06
C LEU A 9 4.69 20.00 65.62
N PHE A 10 6.01 20.22 65.48
CA PHE A 10 6.68 20.32 64.18
C PHE A 10 6.77 18.97 63.46
N PHE A 11 7.00 17.87 64.19
CA PHE A 11 6.98 16.52 63.62
C PHE A 11 5.56 16.08 63.19
N VAL A 12 4.52 16.44 63.93
CA VAL A 12 3.11 16.14 63.58
C VAL A 12 2.65 16.92 62.34
N ALA A 13 3.14 18.14 62.13
CA ALA A 13 2.84 18.94 60.93
C ALA A 13 3.49 18.37 59.64
N ILE A 14 4.67 17.73 59.75
CA ILE A 14 5.36 17.09 58.62
C ILE A 14 4.64 15.80 58.15
N PHE A 15 3.93 15.11 59.04
CA PHE A 15 3.13 13.93 58.67
C PHE A 15 1.84 14.24 57.91
N MET A 16 1.38 15.50 57.87
CA MET A 16 0.11 15.87 57.22
C MET A 16 0.23 16.33 55.76
N VAL A 17 1.43 16.33 55.14
CA VAL A 17 1.65 16.88 53.79
C VAL A 17 2.23 15.88 52.78
N SER A 18 1.99 14.57 52.93
CA SER A 18 2.42 13.61 51.90
C SER A 18 1.48 12.43 51.70
N CYS A 19 0.25 12.71 51.27
CA CYS A 19 -0.55 11.75 50.51
C CYS A 19 -0.60 12.22 49.06
N GLY A 20 0.41 11.83 48.26
CA GLY A 20 0.34 11.99 46.82
C GLY A 20 -0.83 11.19 46.21
N PRO A 21 -1.27 11.50 44.97
CA PRO A 21 -2.38 10.80 44.34
C PRO A 21 -2.10 9.30 44.26
N SER A 22 -3.13 8.50 44.55
CA SER A 22 -3.04 7.05 44.51
C SER A 22 -2.79 6.54 43.09
N ASP A 23 -2.33 5.30 42.95
CA ASP A 23 -2.19 4.67 41.62
C ASP A 23 -3.53 4.63 40.88
N GLU A 24 -4.65 4.48 41.59
CA GLU A 24 -6.01 4.57 41.02
C GLU A 24 -6.30 5.97 40.46
N ASP A 25 -5.96 7.03 41.19
CA ASP A 25 -6.20 8.41 40.72
C ASP A 25 -5.38 8.71 39.47
N LYS A 26 -4.11 8.30 39.44
CA LYS A 26 -3.23 8.48 38.29
C LYS A 26 -3.69 7.65 37.08
N ALA A 27 -4.16 6.42 37.31
CA ALA A 27 -4.70 5.57 36.26
C ALA A 27 -6.00 6.15 35.67
N ARG A 28 -6.90 6.68 36.52
CA ARG A 28 -8.13 7.36 36.08
C ARG A 28 -7.85 8.60 35.24
N GLN A 29 -6.83 9.39 35.58
CA GLN A 29 -6.42 10.52 34.75
C GLN A 29 -5.99 10.08 33.34
N LYS A 30 -5.20 9.00 33.23
CA LYS A 30 -4.85 8.43 31.92
C LYS A 30 -6.07 7.89 31.16
N MET A 31 -7.02 7.29 31.87
CA MET A 31 -8.27 6.81 31.28
C MET A 31 -9.09 7.97 30.70
N GLN A 32 -9.20 9.08 31.42
CA GLN A 32 -9.88 10.29 30.95
C GLN A 32 -9.18 10.90 29.72
N GLN A 33 -7.85 10.88 29.69
CA GLN A 33 -7.07 11.28 28.51
C GLN A 33 -7.41 10.41 27.30
N ALA A 34 -7.45 9.08 27.48
CA ALA A 34 -7.84 8.15 26.42
C ALA A 34 -9.25 8.45 25.89
N GLN A 35 -10.23 8.67 26.78
CA GLN A 35 -11.59 9.03 26.39
C GLN A 35 -11.67 10.36 25.62
N SER A 36 -10.91 11.37 26.04
CA SER A 36 -10.84 12.65 25.33
C SER A 36 -10.23 12.49 23.93
N LEU A 37 -9.24 11.61 23.77
CA LEU A 37 -8.64 11.30 22.47
C LEU A 37 -9.63 10.57 21.57
N LEU A 38 -10.42 9.62 22.10
CA LEU A 38 -11.49 8.97 21.35
C LEU A 38 -12.54 9.97 20.84
N GLN A 39 -12.95 10.93 21.66
CA GLN A 39 -13.86 12.00 21.24
C GLN A 39 -13.30 12.87 20.10
N LYS A 40 -11.97 12.93 19.97
CA LYS A 40 -11.26 13.63 18.88
C LYS A 40 -10.91 12.72 17.71
N ASN A 41 -11.41 11.48 17.70
CA ASN A 41 -11.09 10.43 16.72
C ASN A 41 -9.59 10.03 16.67
N ASP A 42 -8.81 10.35 17.71
CA ASP A 42 -7.43 9.87 17.83
C ASP A 42 -7.39 8.50 18.52
N THR A 43 -7.91 7.49 17.82
CA THR A 43 -8.01 6.11 18.30
C THR A 43 -6.64 5.51 18.62
N THR A 44 -5.62 5.83 17.82
CA THR A 44 -4.27 5.30 18.02
C THR A 44 -3.65 5.82 19.30
N ALA A 45 -3.73 7.13 19.57
CA ALA A 45 -3.22 7.66 20.83
C ALA A 45 -4.06 7.16 22.02
N ALA A 46 -5.38 7.10 21.89
CA ALA A 46 -6.25 6.55 22.94
C ALA A 46 -5.84 5.14 23.34
N LEU A 47 -5.66 4.24 22.37
CA LEU A 47 -5.22 2.85 22.61
C LEU A 47 -3.86 2.80 23.32
N ARG A 48 -2.89 3.64 22.93
CA ARG A 48 -1.59 3.74 23.64
C ARG A 48 -1.76 4.13 25.11
N HIS A 49 -2.65 5.08 25.40
CA HIS A 49 -2.95 5.45 26.79
C HIS A 49 -3.58 4.30 27.57
N LEU A 50 -4.55 3.58 26.97
CA LEU A 50 -5.20 2.42 27.59
C LEU A 50 -4.20 1.28 27.85
N ASP A 51 -3.34 0.97 26.90
CA ASP A 51 -2.30 -0.07 27.02
C ASP A 51 -1.26 0.25 28.09
N SER A 52 -1.00 1.54 28.33
CA SER A 52 -0.04 1.98 29.35
C SER A 52 -0.54 1.79 30.79
N ILE A 53 -1.85 1.79 31.02
CA ILE A 53 -2.43 1.76 32.38
C ILE A 53 -2.04 0.48 33.15
N PRO A 54 -2.21 -0.74 32.61
CA PRO A 54 -1.80 -1.97 33.29
C PRO A 54 -0.30 -2.06 33.57
N GLN A 55 0.53 -1.42 32.75
CA GLN A 55 1.99 -1.44 32.90
C GLN A 55 2.46 -0.44 33.95
N LEU A 56 1.89 0.76 33.95
CA LEU A 56 2.32 1.85 34.84
C LEU A 56 1.68 1.77 36.23
N TYR A 57 0.44 1.27 36.31
CA TYR A 57 -0.35 1.24 37.55
C TYR A 57 -0.95 -0.15 37.82
N PRO A 58 -0.14 -1.22 37.92
CA PRO A 58 -0.63 -2.59 38.05
C PRO A 58 -1.46 -2.84 39.32
N LYS A 59 -1.31 -2.01 40.37
CA LYS A 59 -2.07 -2.10 41.63
C LYS A 59 -3.45 -1.43 41.57
N ALA A 60 -3.72 -0.63 40.53
CA ALA A 60 -5.01 0.05 40.34
C ALA A 60 -6.03 -0.90 39.69
N ALA A 61 -6.46 -1.94 40.42
CA ALA A 61 -7.26 -3.04 39.88
C ALA A 61 -8.55 -2.58 39.17
N TYR A 62 -9.23 -1.55 39.67
CA TYR A 62 -10.46 -1.05 39.04
C TYR A 62 -10.14 -0.34 37.73
N ALA A 63 -9.20 0.60 37.74
CA ALA A 63 -8.80 1.32 36.53
C ALA A 63 -8.17 0.39 35.48
N VAL A 64 -7.41 -0.63 35.89
CA VAL A 64 -6.84 -1.64 34.99
C VAL A 64 -7.93 -2.44 34.29
N ASN A 65 -8.93 -2.92 35.03
CA ASN A 65 -10.05 -3.66 34.43
C ASN A 65 -10.90 -2.77 33.52
N ALA A 66 -11.17 -1.53 33.93
CA ALA A 66 -11.89 -0.57 33.10
C ALA A 66 -11.13 -0.24 31.81
N ALA A 67 -9.82 -0.04 31.89
CA ALA A 67 -8.97 0.23 30.72
C ALA A 67 -8.95 -0.94 29.74
N LYS A 68 -8.85 -2.19 30.25
CA LYS A 68 -8.95 -3.40 29.42
C LYS A 68 -10.29 -3.50 28.71
N ASN A 69 -11.40 -3.29 29.42
CA ASN A 69 -12.75 -3.35 28.83
C ASN A 69 -12.93 -2.28 27.75
N LEU A 70 -12.55 -1.03 28.02
CA LEU A 70 -12.65 0.05 27.03
C LEU A 70 -11.73 -0.20 25.83
N ARG A 71 -10.53 -0.73 26.04
CA ARG A 71 -9.63 -1.11 24.95
C ARG A 71 -10.29 -2.15 24.05
N THR A 72 -10.87 -3.20 24.63
CA THR A 72 -11.58 -4.25 23.89
C THR A 72 -12.74 -3.66 23.08
N GLU A 73 -13.55 -2.78 23.68
CA GLU A 73 -14.66 -2.10 22.99
C GLU A 73 -14.16 -1.27 21.80
N VAL A 74 -13.11 -0.47 21.99
CA VAL A 74 -12.50 0.35 20.93
C VAL A 74 -11.93 -0.54 19.80
N GLN A 75 -11.31 -1.67 20.15
CA GLN A 75 -10.78 -2.62 19.16
C GLN A 75 -11.90 -3.30 18.37
N PHE A 76 -13.03 -3.65 19.00
CA PHE A 76 -14.21 -4.18 18.31
C PHE A 76 -14.81 -3.16 17.33
N ASP A 77 -14.97 -1.92 17.76
CA ASP A 77 -15.46 -0.85 16.89
C ASP A 77 -14.50 -0.57 15.71
N LEU A 78 -13.18 -0.62 15.95
CA LEU A 78 -12.19 -0.51 14.89
C LEU A 78 -12.26 -1.69 13.89
N LEU A 79 -12.47 -2.90 14.39
CA LEU A 79 -12.64 -4.10 13.56
C LEU A 79 -13.85 -3.92 12.62
N HIS A 80 -15.03 -3.60 13.15
CA HIS A 80 -16.23 -3.40 12.35
C HIS A 80 -16.08 -2.29 11.31
N ARG A 81 -15.44 -1.17 11.67
CA ARG A 81 -15.15 -0.10 10.70
C ARG A 81 -14.26 -0.58 9.56
N LYS A 82 -13.26 -1.42 9.85
CA LYS A 82 -12.38 -1.98 8.81
C LYS A 82 -13.08 -3.03 7.95
N GLU A 83 -13.93 -3.87 8.53
CA GLU A 83 -14.76 -4.82 7.79
C GLU A 83 -15.67 -4.09 6.79
N ALA A 84 -16.37 -3.03 7.24
CA ALA A 84 -17.20 -2.22 6.33
C ALA A 84 -16.39 -1.51 5.23
N GLN A 85 -15.15 -1.08 5.54
CA GLN A 85 -14.22 -0.54 4.54
C GLN A 85 -13.80 -1.60 3.52
N LEU A 86 -13.51 -2.82 3.98
CA LEU A 86 -13.16 -3.95 3.12
C LEU A 86 -14.32 -4.31 2.18
N ASP A 87 -15.55 -4.37 2.69
CA ASP A 87 -16.75 -4.64 1.88
C ASP A 87 -16.93 -3.58 0.79
N SER A 88 -16.81 -2.31 1.14
CA SER A 88 -16.91 -1.19 0.19
C SER A 88 -15.81 -1.26 -0.88
N LEU A 89 -14.59 -1.62 -0.47
CA LEU A 89 -13.45 -1.76 -1.36
C LEU A 89 -13.61 -2.95 -2.32
N ASN A 90 -14.19 -4.06 -1.86
CA ASN A 90 -14.45 -5.23 -2.69
C ASN A 90 -15.43 -4.91 -3.83
N VAL A 91 -16.50 -4.15 -3.54
CA VAL A 91 -17.43 -3.66 -4.58
C VAL A 91 -16.70 -2.79 -5.61
N ASN A 92 -15.81 -1.91 -5.17
CA ASN A 92 -15.01 -1.09 -6.09
C ASN A 92 -14.02 -1.93 -6.92
N ILE A 93 -13.41 -2.96 -6.32
CA ILE A 93 -12.53 -3.90 -7.05
C ILE A 93 -13.32 -4.62 -8.15
N GLU A 94 -14.52 -5.13 -7.86
CA GLU A 94 -15.37 -5.79 -8.86
C GLU A 94 -15.65 -4.89 -10.07
N GLU A 95 -15.87 -3.60 -9.85
CA GLU A 95 -16.03 -2.61 -10.93
C GLU A 95 -14.73 -2.41 -11.73
N LEU A 96 -13.60 -2.24 -11.04
CA LEU A 96 -12.28 -2.06 -11.66
C LEU A 96 -11.80 -3.30 -12.41
N GLU A 97 -12.32 -4.49 -12.09
CA GLU A 97 -11.98 -5.74 -12.77
C GLU A 97 -12.68 -5.90 -14.13
N LYS A 98 -13.77 -5.16 -14.41
CA LYS A 98 -14.55 -5.32 -15.66
C LYS A 98 -13.74 -5.22 -16.95
N PRO A 99 -12.72 -4.36 -17.10
CA PRO A 99 -11.87 -4.30 -18.29
C PRO A 99 -10.91 -5.49 -18.46
N PHE A 100 -10.78 -6.35 -17.45
CA PHE A 100 -9.78 -7.42 -17.40
C PHE A 100 -10.38 -8.81 -17.60
N GLN A 101 -9.58 -9.70 -18.15
CA GLN A 101 -9.76 -11.14 -18.13
C GLN A 101 -8.77 -11.72 -17.12
N LYS A 102 -9.26 -12.59 -16.23
CA LYS A 102 -8.41 -13.30 -15.28
C LYS A 102 -7.87 -14.56 -15.96
N GLU A 103 -6.56 -14.75 -15.91
CA GLU A 103 -5.88 -15.91 -16.48
C GLU A 103 -4.95 -16.52 -15.44
N LYS A 104 -4.94 -17.86 -15.36
CA LYS A 104 -4.00 -18.61 -14.53
C LYS A 104 -3.65 -19.90 -15.26
N THR A 105 -2.43 -19.96 -15.79
CA THR A 105 -1.90 -21.18 -16.42
C THR A 105 -1.34 -22.14 -15.36
N GLU A 106 -0.99 -23.36 -15.78
CA GLU A 106 -0.36 -24.35 -14.91
C GLU A 106 1.01 -23.91 -14.37
N PHE A 107 1.67 -22.97 -15.06
CA PHE A 107 2.97 -22.43 -14.67
C PHE A 107 2.86 -21.15 -13.83
N ASP A 108 1.67 -20.52 -13.79
CA ASP A 108 1.47 -19.27 -13.07
C ASP A 108 1.26 -19.51 -11.59
N ARG A 109 2.15 -18.90 -10.79
CA ARG A 109 2.00 -18.88 -9.32
C ARG A 109 0.77 -18.09 -8.89
N TYR A 110 0.44 -17.02 -9.61
CA TYR A 110 -0.62 -16.06 -9.28
C TYR A 110 -1.50 -15.80 -10.49
N THR A 111 -2.79 -15.59 -10.24
CA THR A 111 -3.73 -15.17 -11.29
C THR A 111 -3.31 -13.81 -11.86
N GLN A 112 -3.29 -13.71 -13.18
CA GLN A 112 -2.96 -12.49 -13.93
C GLN A 112 -4.23 -11.78 -14.38
N TYR A 113 -4.20 -10.45 -14.36
CA TYR A 113 -5.24 -9.57 -14.90
C TYR A 113 -4.79 -9.07 -16.26
N ILE A 114 -5.35 -9.66 -17.31
CA ILE A 114 -5.03 -9.29 -18.70
C ILE A 114 -6.08 -8.32 -19.20
N HIS A 115 -5.66 -7.10 -19.53
CA HIS A 115 -6.60 -6.10 -20.05
C HIS A 115 -7.16 -6.54 -21.41
N LYS A 116 -8.49 -6.59 -21.59
CA LYS A 116 -9.18 -7.15 -22.77
C LYS A 116 -8.82 -6.48 -24.10
N ARG A 117 -8.21 -5.29 -24.05
CA ARG A 117 -7.76 -4.56 -25.25
C ARG A 117 -6.27 -4.78 -25.59
N GLN A 118 -5.48 -5.40 -24.72
CA GLN A 118 -4.05 -5.70 -24.93
C GLN A 118 -3.83 -7.18 -25.31
N ASN A 119 -4.58 -7.67 -26.30
CA ASN A 119 -4.47 -9.03 -26.80
C ASN A 119 -3.28 -9.18 -27.76
N PHE A 120 -2.53 -10.28 -27.62
CA PHE A 120 -1.31 -10.55 -28.39
C PHE A 120 -1.54 -10.63 -29.91
N GLU A 121 -2.70 -11.13 -30.35
CA GLU A 121 -3.04 -11.24 -31.77
C GLU A 121 -2.95 -9.91 -32.53
N ARG A 122 -3.16 -8.78 -31.83
CA ARG A 122 -3.07 -7.44 -32.41
C ARG A 122 -1.67 -6.85 -32.39
N ALA A 123 -0.68 -7.60 -31.92
CA ALA A 123 0.64 -7.09 -31.57
C ALA A 123 1.78 -7.92 -32.17
N TRP A 124 1.47 -8.96 -32.94
CA TRP A 124 2.44 -9.92 -33.47
C TRP A 124 3.35 -9.36 -34.58
N ASP A 125 3.09 -8.19 -35.14
CA ASP A 125 3.88 -7.62 -36.25
C ASP A 125 4.28 -6.16 -36.01
N ARG A 126 4.18 -5.69 -34.75
CA ARG A 126 4.45 -4.30 -34.39
C ARG A 126 5.05 -4.15 -33.00
N SER A 127 5.67 -3.01 -32.75
CA SER A 127 6.15 -2.65 -31.43
C SER A 127 5.00 -2.12 -30.55
N TYR A 128 4.99 -2.44 -29.26
CA TYR A 128 3.94 -2.05 -28.32
C TYR A 128 4.42 -2.04 -26.86
N ILE A 129 3.64 -1.39 -25.99
CA ILE A 129 3.80 -1.51 -24.54
C ILE A 129 2.71 -2.42 -23.98
N LYS A 130 3.02 -3.14 -22.89
CA LYS A 130 2.05 -3.98 -22.19
C LYS A 130 2.21 -3.82 -20.69
N VAL A 131 1.11 -3.54 -20.01
CA VAL A 131 1.04 -3.55 -18.56
C VAL A 131 0.71 -4.96 -18.09
N HIS A 132 1.29 -5.36 -16.97
CA HIS A 132 1.08 -6.67 -16.36
C HIS A 132 0.68 -6.46 -14.90
N LEU A 133 -0.34 -7.17 -14.45
CA LEU A 133 -0.90 -7.07 -13.11
C LEU A 133 -1.28 -8.44 -12.59
N ASP A 134 -0.93 -8.76 -11.35
CA ASP A 134 -1.35 -10.00 -10.67
C ASP A 134 -2.36 -9.76 -9.53
N GLU A 135 -2.93 -10.85 -8.98
CA GLU A 135 -3.91 -10.82 -7.89
C GLU A 135 -3.43 -10.25 -6.55
N ARG A 136 -2.12 -10.07 -6.39
CA ARG A 136 -1.55 -9.38 -5.22
C ARG A 136 -1.49 -7.87 -5.43
N GLY A 137 -1.80 -7.40 -6.64
CA GLY A 137 -1.64 -6.02 -7.05
C GLY A 137 -0.22 -5.70 -7.52
N GLU A 138 0.65 -6.69 -7.73
CA GLU A 138 1.98 -6.45 -8.29
C GLU A 138 1.85 -6.06 -9.76
N ILE A 139 2.40 -4.90 -10.12
CA ILE A 139 2.26 -4.28 -11.44
C ILE A 139 3.63 -3.95 -12.02
N TYR A 140 3.78 -4.13 -13.33
CA TYR A 140 4.98 -3.73 -14.06
C TYR A 140 4.66 -3.47 -15.54
N LEU A 141 5.53 -2.68 -16.19
CA LEU A 141 5.46 -2.38 -17.61
C LEU A 141 6.43 -3.26 -18.39
N SER A 142 6.09 -3.56 -19.64
CA SER A 142 7.05 -4.06 -20.63
C SER A 142 6.91 -3.29 -21.94
N SER A 143 8.03 -3.08 -22.60
CA SER A 143 8.11 -2.59 -23.98
C SER A 143 8.59 -3.74 -24.87
N ASN A 144 7.88 -3.94 -25.98
CA ASN A 144 8.11 -5.04 -26.92
C ASN A 144 8.39 -4.40 -28.28
N TYR A 145 9.65 -4.47 -28.71
CA TYR A 145 10.09 -4.00 -30.02
C TYR A 145 9.97 -5.13 -31.04
N HIS A 146 9.53 -4.77 -32.25
CA HIS A 146 9.48 -5.62 -33.43
C HIS A 146 10.08 -4.87 -34.63
N GLY A 147 11.03 -5.49 -35.33
CA GLY A 147 11.63 -4.91 -36.54
C GLY A 147 12.58 -5.86 -37.26
N GLU A 148 13.17 -5.41 -38.37
CA GLU A 148 14.08 -6.22 -39.21
C GLU A 148 15.50 -6.31 -38.62
N ASN A 149 15.91 -5.31 -37.85
CA ASN A 149 17.21 -5.23 -37.20
C ASN A 149 17.05 -5.21 -35.68
N TRP A 150 18.07 -5.70 -34.97
CA TRP A 150 18.18 -5.50 -33.54
C TRP A 150 18.30 -4.01 -33.22
N LEU A 151 17.39 -3.50 -32.40
CA LEU A 151 17.46 -2.16 -31.83
C LEU A 151 18.47 -2.09 -30.68
N ASN A 152 18.80 -3.23 -30.08
CA ASN A 152 19.52 -3.29 -28.82
C ASN A 152 18.78 -2.53 -27.70
N HIS A 153 17.48 -2.80 -27.60
CA HIS A 153 16.54 -2.10 -26.73
C HIS A 153 16.86 -2.30 -25.24
N THR A 154 16.91 -1.21 -24.48
CA THR A 154 17.25 -1.20 -23.04
C THR A 154 16.34 -0.35 -22.17
N ALA A 155 15.69 0.69 -22.72
CA ALA A 155 14.84 1.60 -21.96
C ALA A 155 13.72 2.19 -22.81
N LEU A 156 12.68 2.69 -22.15
CA LEU A 156 11.53 3.33 -22.76
C LEU A 156 11.43 4.78 -22.27
N ARG A 157 11.14 5.71 -23.19
CA ARG A 157 10.79 7.09 -22.86
C ARG A 157 9.41 7.41 -23.42
N VAL A 158 8.53 7.99 -22.61
CA VAL A 158 7.22 8.44 -23.07
C VAL A 158 7.13 9.95 -22.89
N TYR A 159 6.68 10.66 -23.92
CA TYR A 159 6.67 12.12 -23.93
C TYR A 159 5.50 12.69 -24.72
N ASP A 160 5.09 13.91 -24.36
CA ASP A 160 4.29 14.81 -25.19
C ASP A 160 4.42 16.25 -24.68
N GLN A 161 4.32 17.24 -25.58
CA GLN A 161 4.27 18.67 -25.24
C GLN A 161 5.40 19.20 -24.31
N GLY A 162 6.57 18.56 -24.33
CA GLY A 162 7.74 18.98 -23.53
C GLY A 162 7.86 18.30 -22.17
N ASP A 163 6.84 17.55 -21.74
CA ASP A 163 6.91 16.67 -20.57
C ASP A 163 7.30 15.25 -21.01
N ASP A 164 8.08 14.57 -20.17
CA ASP A 164 8.45 13.18 -20.38
C ASP A 164 8.68 12.40 -19.10
N ALA A 165 8.62 11.07 -19.24
CA ALA A 165 9.09 10.12 -18.25
C ALA A 165 9.93 9.05 -18.96
N LYS A 166 10.96 8.55 -18.28
CA LYS A 166 11.87 7.53 -18.81
C LYS A 166 12.06 6.43 -17.78
N THR A 167 12.00 5.18 -18.22
CA THR A 167 12.31 4.01 -17.40
C THR A 167 13.80 3.98 -17.04
N GLU A 168 14.16 3.16 -16.06
CA GLU A 168 15.56 2.76 -15.91
C GLU A 168 16.02 1.94 -17.12
N GLU A 169 17.34 1.89 -17.30
CA GLU A 169 17.98 1.06 -18.32
C GLU A 169 18.13 -0.37 -17.82
N ILE A 170 17.68 -1.33 -18.63
CA ILE A 170 17.80 -2.76 -18.35
C ILE A 170 18.90 -3.33 -19.26
N PRO A 171 20.04 -3.77 -18.70
CA PRO A 171 21.12 -4.32 -19.50
C PRO A 171 20.69 -5.54 -20.32
N ILE A 172 21.28 -5.65 -21.50
CA ILE A 172 21.11 -6.76 -22.43
C ILE A 172 21.60 -8.07 -21.78
N GLY A 173 20.87 -9.16 -21.99
CA GLY A 173 21.24 -10.49 -21.46
C GLY A 173 20.80 -10.73 -20.02
N THR A 174 20.07 -9.79 -19.42
CA THR A 174 19.41 -9.99 -18.12
C THR A 174 18.07 -10.71 -18.28
N VAL A 175 17.55 -11.24 -17.17
CA VAL A 175 16.22 -11.89 -17.11
C VAL A 175 15.05 -10.94 -17.43
N ASP A 176 15.29 -9.64 -17.49
CA ASP A 176 14.28 -8.64 -17.81
C ASP A 176 14.50 -8.03 -19.21
N ASN A 177 15.52 -8.46 -19.96
CA ASN A 177 15.80 -8.04 -21.33
C ASN A 177 16.00 -9.25 -22.23
N HIS A 178 14.91 -9.67 -22.87
CA HIS A 178 14.84 -10.88 -23.68
C HIS A 178 14.84 -10.54 -25.17
N ARG A 179 15.50 -11.41 -25.93
CA ARG A 179 15.56 -11.33 -27.39
C ARG A 179 15.17 -12.65 -28.01
N SER A 180 14.47 -12.55 -29.13
CA SER A 180 14.13 -13.69 -29.97
C SER A 180 14.03 -13.24 -31.41
N ASP A 181 14.29 -14.13 -32.34
CA ASP A 181 14.08 -13.90 -33.75
C ASP A 181 13.37 -15.06 -34.41
N PHE A 182 12.58 -14.73 -35.44
CA PHE A 182 11.88 -15.70 -36.25
C PHE A 182 11.90 -15.24 -37.70
N MET A 183 12.52 -16.03 -38.58
CA MET A 183 12.85 -15.62 -39.94
C MET A 183 13.65 -14.29 -39.93
N GLU A 184 13.14 -13.25 -40.59
CA GLU A 184 13.77 -11.93 -40.66
C GLU A 184 13.32 -11.00 -39.51
N ALA A 185 12.29 -11.37 -38.75
CA ALA A 185 11.75 -10.56 -37.67
C ALA A 185 12.57 -10.69 -36.38
N LYS A 186 12.94 -9.55 -35.80
CA LYS A 186 13.62 -9.41 -34.50
C LYS A 186 12.65 -8.90 -33.45
N TRP A 187 12.69 -9.52 -32.28
CA TRP A 187 11.87 -9.19 -31.13
C TRP A 187 12.73 -8.90 -29.91
N GLU A 188 12.50 -7.76 -29.29
CA GLU A 188 13.16 -7.39 -28.04
C GLU A 188 12.13 -6.98 -27.00
N LYS A 189 12.06 -7.73 -25.91
CA LYS A 189 11.19 -7.43 -24.77
C LYS A 189 12.02 -6.95 -23.61
N VAL A 190 11.75 -5.72 -23.16
CA VAL A 190 12.31 -5.17 -21.93
C VAL A 190 11.21 -5.06 -20.88
N THR A 191 11.49 -5.53 -19.67
CA THR A 191 10.54 -5.61 -18.56
C THR A 191 11.00 -4.74 -17.39
N TYR A 192 10.13 -3.89 -16.88
CA TYR A 192 10.46 -2.88 -15.87
C TYR A 192 9.79 -3.22 -14.53
N ARG A 193 10.31 -4.24 -13.83
CA ARG A 193 9.82 -4.66 -12.51
C ARG A 193 10.42 -3.82 -11.38
N ASN A 194 9.90 -3.96 -10.16
CA ASN A 194 10.51 -3.44 -8.93
C ASN A 194 10.80 -1.93 -8.97
N GLY A 195 9.89 -1.14 -9.56
CA GLY A 195 10.03 0.32 -9.64
C GLY A 195 10.86 0.82 -10.81
N LYS A 196 11.47 -0.05 -11.62
CA LYS A 196 12.29 0.34 -12.78
C LYS A 196 11.53 1.02 -13.92
N ASP A 197 10.20 1.02 -13.85
CA ASP A 197 9.36 1.85 -14.72
C ASP A 197 9.62 3.35 -14.49
N ASN A 198 10.07 3.73 -13.29
CA ASN A 198 10.50 5.09 -12.94
C ASN A 198 9.46 6.17 -13.27
N GLY A 199 8.19 5.88 -12.99
CA GLY A 199 7.07 6.83 -13.13
C GLY A 199 6.48 6.94 -14.54
N VAL A 200 6.91 6.09 -15.48
CA VAL A 200 6.37 6.08 -16.86
C VAL A 200 4.91 5.66 -16.89
N MET A 201 4.50 4.65 -16.11
CA MET A 201 3.09 4.24 -15.99
C MET A 201 2.22 5.36 -15.42
N GLU A 202 2.66 6.03 -14.35
CA GLU A 202 1.96 7.18 -13.76
C GLU A 202 1.87 8.34 -14.76
N PHE A 203 2.95 8.62 -15.48
CA PHE A 203 2.96 9.64 -16.53
C PHE A 203 1.93 9.33 -17.62
N ILE A 204 1.87 8.09 -18.10
CA ILE A 204 0.87 7.66 -19.08
C ILE A 204 -0.54 7.85 -18.53
N ALA A 205 -0.83 7.35 -17.32
CA ALA A 205 -2.15 7.38 -16.72
C ALA A 205 -2.66 8.80 -16.41
N ASN A 206 -1.76 9.73 -16.09
CA ASN A 206 -2.11 11.13 -15.85
C ASN A 206 -2.31 11.93 -17.14
N ASN A 207 -1.95 11.37 -18.29
CA ASN A 207 -1.95 12.07 -19.59
C ASN A 207 -2.68 11.28 -20.69
N ILE A 208 -3.72 10.51 -20.33
CA ILE A 208 -4.44 9.65 -21.29
C ILE A 208 -5.07 10.42 -22.46
N ASP A 209 -5.39 11.70 -22.28
CA ASP A 209 -6.02 12.54 -23.32
C ASP A 209 -5.00 13.14 -24.31
N ARG A 210 -3.69 13.03 -24.02
CA ARG A 210 -2.59 13.57 -24.82
C ARG A 210 -2.15 12.61 -25.93
N ARG A 211 -1.46 13.11 -26.95
CA ARG A 211 -0.90 12.28 -28.05
C ARG A 211 0.48 11.76 -27.67
N LEU A 212 0.53 10.92 -26.64
CA LEU A 212 1.77 10.37 -26.10
C LEU A 212 2.54 9.57 -27.16
N LYS A 213 3.84 9.85 -27.26
CA LYS A 213 4.78 9.11 -28.09
C LYS A 213 5.70 8.30 -27.19
N ALA A 214 5.92 7.04 -27.56
CA ALA A 214 6.87 6.16 -26.90
C ALA A 214 8.11 6.00 -27.77
N VAL A 215 9.28 6.17 -27.15
CA VAL A 215 10.60 5.98 -27.75
C VAL A 215 11.24 4.76 -27.12
N PHE A 216 11.49 3.77 -27.95
CA PHE A 216 12.28 2.60 -27.60
C PHE A 216 13.74 3.01 -27.76
N LEU A 217 14.48 3.00 -26.66
CA LEU A 217 15.87 3.40 -26.60
C LEU A 217 16.75 2.17 -26.74
N GLY A 218 17.67 2.21 -27.70
CA GLY A 218 18.72 1.24 -27.92
C GLY A 218 19.89 1.90 -28.66
N ASP A 219 20.49 1.20 -29.62
CA ASP A 219 21.52 1.76 -30.52
C ASP A 219 20.97 2.91 -31.37
N GLU A 220 19.68 2.81 -31.72
CA GLU A 220 18.90 3.84 -32.40
C GLU A 220 17.63 4.16 -31.61
N TYR A 221 16.89 5.17 -32.05
CA TYR A 221 15.57 5.51 -31.50
C TYR A 221 14.47 4.99 -32.40
N TYR A 222 13.57 4.19 -31.83
CA TYR A 222 12.37 3.72 -32.52
C TYR A 222 11.12 4.31 -31.87
N TYR A 223 10.21 4.84 -32.69
CA TYR A 223 9.06 5.63 -32.22
C TYR A 223 7.74 4.95 -32.53
N ILE A 224 6.85 4.94 -31.54
CA ILE A 224 5.42 4.66 -31.75
C ILE A 224 4.57 5.76 -31.12
N ILE A 225 3.32 5.84 -31.56
CA ILE A 225 2.29 6.63 -30.90
C ILE A 225 1.48 5.69 -30.03
N LEU A 226 1.29 6.04 -28.76
CA LEU A 226 0.49 5.23 -27.85
C LEU A 226 -0.99 5.39 -28.19
N GLU A 227 -1.63 4.28 -28.50
CA GLU A 227 -3.05 4.25 -28.79
C GLU A 227 -3.87 4.53 -27.53
N SER A 228 -5.10 5.04 -27.72
CA SER A 228 -5.98 5.38 -26.60
C SER A 228 -6.25 4.17 -25.68
N TYR A 229 -6.31 2.96 -26.24
CA TYR A 229 -6.53 1.75 -25.44
C TYR A 229 -5.28 1.30 -24.67
N ASP A 230 -4.07 1.60 -25.13
CA ASP A 230 -2.83 1.28 -24.39
C ASP A 230 -2.70 2.20 -23.18
N LYS A 231 -2.98 3.49 -23.37
CA LYS A 231 -3.04 4.47 -22.28
C LYS A 231 -4.11 4.12 -21.25
N GLN A 232 -5.31 3.72 -21.72
CA GLN A 232 -6.39 3.29 -20.83
C GLN A 232 -6.03 2.02 -20.05
N ALA A 233 -5.42 1.02 -20.70
CA ALA A 233 -5.02 -0.21 -20.03
C ALA A 233 -4.05 0.03 -18.88
N VAL A 234 -3.07 0.94 -19.07
CA VAL A 234 -2.12 1.33 -18.02
C VAL A 234 -2.85 2.02 -16.85
N LYS A 235 -3.78 2.94 -17.14
CA LYS A 235 -4.59 3.61 -16.12
C LYS A 235 -5.43 2.62 -15.32
N ASP A 236 -6.20 1.79 -16.00
CA ASP A 236 -7.08 0.79 -15.37
C ASP A 236 -6.27 -0.17 -14.49
N ALA A 237 -5.09 -0.60 -14.95
CA ALA A 237 -4.24 -1.50 -14.20
C ALA A 237 -3.64 -0.83 -12.95
N LEU A 238 -3.27 0.46 -13.02
CA LEU A 238 -2.80 1.21 -11.86
C LEU A 238 -3.90 1.40 -10.80
N GLU A 239 -5.12 1.71 -11.23
CA GLU A 239 -6.27 1.86 -10.33
C GLU A 239 -6.60 0.53 -9.64
N LEU A 240 -6.65 -0.58 -10.39
CA LEU A 240 -6.87 -1.91 -9.83
C LEU A 240 -5.71 -2.36 -8.92
N SER A 241 -4.45 -2.13 -9.30
CA SER A 241 -3.27 -2.43 -8.47
C SER A 241 -3.36 -1.75 -7.09
N LYS A 242 -3.71 -0.45 -7.07
CA LYS A 242 -3.88 0.29 -5.82
C LYS A 242 -4.98 -0.29 -4.95
N ALA A 243 -6.14 -0.61 -5.54
CA ALA A 243 -7.26 -1.21 -4.82
C ALA A 243 -6.92 -2.60 -4.25
N LEU A 244 -6.26 -3.46 -5.02
CA LEU A 244 -5.82 -4.78 -4.58
C LEU A 244 -4.81 -4.69 -3.42
N LYS A 245 -3.84 -3.78 -3.50
CA LYS A 245 -2.87 -3.54 -2.41
C LYS A 245 -3.56 -3.05 -1.14
N GLN A 246 -4.52 -2.12 -1.28
CA GLN A 246 -5.30 -1.63 -0.16
C GLN A 246 -6.13 -2.74 0.50
N ARG A 247 -6.72 -3.64 -0.30
CA ARG A 247 -7.46 -4.81 0.21
C ARG A 247 -6.55 -5.71 1.03
N ASN A 248 -5.40 -6.08 0.48
CA ASN A 248 -4.44 -6.95 1.17
C ASN A 248 -3.95 -6.32 2.49
N GLN A 249 -3.76 -5.00 2.53
CA GLN A 249 -3.43 -4.28 3.76
C GLN A 249 -4.58 -4.34 4.79
N LEU A 250 -5.82 -4.05 4.36
CA LEU A 250 -6.99 -4.08 5.25
C LEU A 250 -7.24 -5.48 5.82
N GLU A 251 -7.14 -6.53 5.00
CA GLU A 251 -7.25 -7.93 5.43
C GLU A 251 -6.19 -8.27 6.50
N ALA A 252 -4.95 -7.82 6.31
CA ALA A 252 -3.89 -8.04 7.29
C ALA A 252 -4.18 -7.32 8.62
N GLU A 253 -4.67 -6.08 8.57
CA GLU A 253 -5.05 -5.30 9.75
C GLU A 253 -6.24 -5.92 10.51
N ILE A 254 -7.26 -6.38 9.77
CA ILE A 254 -8.42 -7.11 10.32
C ILE A 254 -7.96 -8.39 11.01
N ALA A 255 -7.13 -9.20 10.36
CA ALA A 255 -6.63 -10.45 10.92
C ALA A 255 -5.80 -10.24 12.21
N VAL A 256 -5.09 -9.12 12.31
CA VAL A 256 -4.39 -8.74 13.55
C VAL A 256 -5.39 -8.39 14.67
N LEU A 257 -6.45 -7.62 14.36
CA LEU A 257 -7.48 -7.25 15.35
C LEU A 257 -8.28 -8.46 15.83
N GLN A 258 -8.70 -9.34 14.92
CA GLN A 258 -9.39 -10.60 15.23
C GLN A 258 -8.58 -11.47 16.20
N ARG A 259 -7.26 -11.61 15.93
CA ARG A 259 -6.33 -12.31 16.85
C ARG A 259 -6.22 -11.64 18.21
N GLN A 260 -6.21 -10.30 18.27
CA GLN A 260 -6.17 -9.57 19.55
C GLN A 260 -7.46 -9.72 20.36
N LEU A 261 -8.59 -9.88 19.68
CA LEU A 261 -9.92 -10.02 20.28
C LEU A 261 -10.33 -11.48 20.55
N ASN A 262 -9.54 -12.46 20.08
CA ASN A 262 -9.87 -13.89 20.10
C ASN A 262 -11.19 -14.22 19.39
N VAL A 263 -11.44 -13.55 18.26
CA VAL A 263 -12.60 -13.80 17.39
C VAL A 263 -12.07 -14.46 16.13
N ASN A 264 -12.30 -15.76 15.96
CA ASN A 264 -11.99 -16.55 14.76
C ASN A 264 -13.28 -17.15 14.22
#